data_AF-A0A2A5T288-F1
#
_entry.id   AF-A0A2A5T288-F1
#
_cell.length_a   1.000
_cell.length_b   1.000
_cell.length_c   1.000
_cell.angle_alpha   90.00
_cell.angle_beta   90.00
_cell.angle_gamma   90.00
#
_symmetry.space_group_name_H-M   'P 1'
#
loop_
_entity.id
_entity.type
_entity.pdbx_description
1 polymer ?
#
loop_
_entity_poly.entity_id
_entity_poly.type
_entity_poly.pdbx_seq_one_letter_code
_entity_poly.pdbx_strand_id
1 'polypeptide(L)' 'MMSYTKRISYLELFEEVAGRNPLKCVFCGREIDLIIFSHLKHGVFFNLFASDSG' A
#
# COMPACT_ATOMS: atom_id res chain seq x y z
N MET A 1 19.96 -9.87 24.66
CA MET A 1 18.74 -10.69 24.62
C MET A 1 17.70 -9.92 23.81
N MET A 2 17.44 -10.29 22.56
CA MET A 2 16.33 -9.72 21.77
C MET A 2 15.25 -10.79 21.63
N SER A 3 14.34 -10.85 22.59
CA SER A 3 13.06 -11.55 22.44
C SER A 3 12.10 -10.61 21.71
N TYR A 4 11.13 -11.16 20.98
CA TYR A 4 10.01 -10.48 20.31
C TYR A 4 10.24 -10.03 18.86
N THR A 5 10.79 -10.89 18.01
CA THR A 5 10.48 -10.80 16.57
C THR A 5 9.04 -11.27 16.36
N LYS A 6 8.09 -10.33 16.28
CA LYS A 6 6.68 -10.61 15.93
C LYS A 6 6.54 -10.51 14.41
N ARG A 7 6.06 -11.57 13.77
CA ARG A 7 5.66 -11.50 12.36
C ARG A 7 4.28 -10.85 12.31
N ILE A 8 4.19 -9.69 11.67
CA ILE A 8 2.95 -8.98 11.40
C ILE A 8 2.85 -8.73 9.89
N SER A 9 1.64 -8.62 9.39
CA SER A 9 1.39 -8.20 8.02
C SER A 9 1.72 -6.72 7.83
N TYR A 10 1.98 -6.34 6.58
CA TYR A 10 2.19 -4.94 6.22
C TYR A 10 0.97 -4.08 6.58
N LEU A 11 -0.24 -4.63 6.44
CA LEU A 11 -1.50 -3.99 6.84
C LEU A 11 -1.51 -3.67 8.34
N GLU A 12 -1.30 -4.69 9.17
CA GLU A 12 -1.30 -4.54 10.64
C GLU A 12 -0.24 -3.54 11.10
N LEU A 13 0.97 -3.58 10.53
CA LEU A 13 2.03 -2.61 10.84
C LEU A 13 1.58 -1.17 10.53
N PHE A 14 0.97 -0.95 9.38
CA PHE A 14 0.60 0.38 8.93
C PHE A 14 -0.62 0.92 9.69
N GLU A 15 -1.56 0.05 10.04
CA GLU A 15 -2.67 0.40 10.93
C GLU A 15 -2.17 0.76 12.33
N GLU A 16 -1.21 0.01 12.87
CA GLU A 16 -0.59 0.30 14.18
C GLU A 16 0.17 1.64 14.19
N VAL A 17 0.97 1.92 13.16
CA VAL A 17 1.83 3.12 13.10
C VAL A 17 1.08 4.37 12.64
N ALA A 18 0.19 4.24 11.66
CA ALA A 18 -0.42 5.37 10.97
C ALA A 18 -1.94 5.47 11.17
N GLY A 19 -2.58 4.51 11.86
CA GLY A 19 -4.02 4.50 12.10
C GLY A 19 -4.86 4.40 10.83
N ARG A 20 -4.29 3.91 9.72
CA ARG A 20 -4.96 3.85 8.41
C ARG A 20 -4.59 2.59 7.65
N ASN A 21 -5.56 2.10 6.88
CA ASN A 21 -5.36 0.98 5.97
C ASN A 21 -4.62 1.48 4.70
N PRO A 22 -3.39 1.02 4.42
CA PRO A 22 -2.58 1.45 3.28
C PRO A 22 -3.13 0.99 1.92
N LEU A 23 -4.08 0.04 1.93
CA LEU A 23 -4.72 -0.49 0.74
C LEU A 23 -6.02 0.25 0.40
N LYS A 24 -6.41 1.25 1.20
CA LYS A 24 -7.64 2.04 0.99
C LYS A 24 -7.34 3.53 0.88
N CYS A 25 -8.06 4.19 -0.02
CA CYS A 25 -8.02 5.63 -0.15
C CYS A 25 -8.67 6.28 1.07
N VAL A 26 -7.93 7.18 1.73
CA VAL A 26 -8.39 7.89 2.93
C VAL A 26 -9.63 8.76 2.66
N PHE A 27 -9.80 9.25 1.43
CA PHE A 27 -10.88 10.17 1.09
C PHE A 27 -12.19 9.46 0.71
N CYS A 28 -12.12 8.34 -0.02
CA CYS A 28 -13.31 7.67 -0.55
C CYS A 28 -13.50 6.24 -0.02
N GLY A 29 -12.59 5.71 0.79
CA GLY A 29 -12.67 4.37 1.37
C GLY A 29 -12.50 3.21 0.38
N ARG A 30 -12.41 3.50 -0.92
CA ARG A 30 -12.19 2.51 -2.00
C ARG A 30 -10.79 1.93 -1.94
N GLU A 31 -10.63 0.72 -2.45
CA GLU A 31 -9.33 0.08 -2.58
C GLU A 31 -8.39 0.91 -3.47
N ILE A 32 -7.09 0.71 -3.36
CA ILE A 32 -6.09 1.40 -4.18
C ILE A 32 -5.56 0.45 -5.25
N ASP A 33 -5.69 0.85 -6.51
CA ASP A 33 -5.08 0.18 -7.65
C ASP A 33 -3.68 0.74 -7.93
N LEU A 34 -2.73 -0.16 -8.20
CA LEU A 34 -1.37 0.16 -8.60
C LEU A 34 -1.22 -0.01 -10.11
N ILE A 35 -0.98 1.08 -10.82
CA ILE A 35 -0.63 1.04 -12.24
C ILE A 35 0.89 1.13 -12.36
N ILE A 36 1.48 0.14 -13.03
CA ILE A 36 2.91 0.08 -13.31
C ILE A 36 3.12 0.20 -14.82
N PHE A 37 3.97 1.14 -15.22
CA PHE A 37 4.42 1.31 -16.59
C PHE A 37 5.94 1.11 -16.66
N SER A 38 6.37 0.11 -17.42
CA SER A 38 7.80 -0.19 -17.59
C SER A 38 8.31 0.33 -18.92
N HIS A 39 9.33 1.18 -18.89
CA HIS A 39 10.01 1.70 -20.07
C HIS A 39 11.44 1.17 -20.15
N LEU A 40 11.79 0.51 -21.26
CA LEU A 40 13.11 -0.12 -21.46
C LEU A 40 14.31 0.80 -21.16
N LYS A 41 14.21 2.09 -21.51
CA LYS A 41 15.30 3.08 -21.33
C LYS A 41 15.16 3.95 -20.08
N HIS A 42 13.94 4.09 -19.54
CA HIS A 42 13.63 5.11 -18.53
C HIS A 42 13.24 4.50 -17.19
N GLY A 43 13.22 3.18 -17.08
CA GLY A 43 12.91 2.47 -15.85
C GLY A 43 11.42 2.24 -15.66
N VAL A 44 11.04 2.05 -14.40
CA VAL A 44 9.66 1.74 -14.00
C VAL A 44 9.02 2.99 -13.42
N PHE A 45 7.89 3.38 -14.00
CA PHE A 45 7.00 4.40 -13.47
C PHE A 45 5.82 3.69 -12.81
N PHE A 46 5.34 4.23 -11.71
CA PHE A 46 4.13 3.74 -11.07
C PHE A 46 3.30 4.89 -10.55
N ASN A 47 1.99 4.66 -10.47
CA ASN A 47 1.09 5.56 -9.77
C ASN A 47 -0.01 4.76 -9.05
N LEU A 48 -0.56 5.37 -8.01
CA LEU A 48 -1.63 4.82 -7.19
C LEU A 48 -2.93 5.57 -7.48
N PHE A 49 -4.02 4.84 -7.66
CA PHE A 49 -5.35 5.41 -7.92
C PHE A 49 -6.40 4.76 -7.03
N ALA A 50 -7.47 5.48 -6.70
CA ALA A 50 -8.62 4.85 -6.08
C ALA A 50 -9.29 3.93 -7.10
N SER A 51 -9.55 2.69 -6.70
CA SER A 51 -10.20 1.69 -7.54
C SER A 51 -11.65 2.08 -7.82
N ASP A 52 -12.10 1.85 -9.05
CA ASP A 52 -13.49 2.06 -9.45
C ASP A 52 -14.35 0.81 -9.24
N SER A 53 -13.75 -0.34 -8.94
CA SER A 53 -14.44 -1.53 -8.45
C SER A 53 -14.77 -1.37 -6.96
N GLY A 54 -15.87 -0.68 -6.67
CA GLY A 54 -16.47 -0.55 -5.34
C GLY A 54 -17.80 -1.27 -5.26
#